data_AF-A0A0D3KYF4-F1
#
_entry.id   AF-A0A0D3KYF4-F1
#
_cell.length_a   1.000
_cell.length_b   1.000
_cell.length_c   1.000
_cell.angle_alpha   90.00
_cell.angle_beta   90.00
_cell.angle_gamma   90.00
#
_symmetry.space_group_name_H-M   'P 1'
#
loop_
_entity.id
_entity.type
_entity.pdbx_description
1 polymer ?
#
loop_
_entity_poly.entity_id
_entity_poly.type
_entity_poly.pdbx_seq_one_letter_code
_entity_poly.pdbx_strand_id
1 'polypeptide(L)'
;MSARPAPPALGEVRNLAPKSRAERHGTVHKEDLEKMRLSQRRECFYHYEPNSLTPPPDSLSHIAESDRFETNAAAAEKASRNAVLMRKEQVLHAKRIARTHAEEERWRVVEAEHEAELARHEAMAREGTFCKSNKTSMPYDPITLQYGEGKDGQCLRYSDESLRYRAAMRAANLQQRTNVAGFNPITGEETARVPVPEKPVLPEYLQGIIPGH
;
A
#
# COMPACT_ATOMS: atom_id res chain seq x y z
N MET A 1 -36.68 -63.43 -107.49
CA MET A 1 -35.68 -62.39 -107.15
C MET A 1 -36.43 -61.19 -106.57
N SER A 2 -36.18 -60.82 -105.32
CA SER A 2 -36.80 -59.64 -104.71
C SER A 2 -35.71 -58.60 -104.50
N ALA A 3 -35.82 -57.47 -105.20
CA ALA A 3 -34.86 -56.36 -105.10
C ALA A 3 -35.02 -55.64 -103.76
N ARG A 4 -33.90 -55.34 -103.08
CA ARG A 4 -33.90 -54.54 -101.86
C ARG A 4 -34.34 -53.10 -102.17
N PRO A 5 -35.20 -52.47 -101.35
CA PRO A 5 -35.56 -51.07 -101.53
C PRO A 5 -34.34 -50.17 -101.33
N ALA A 6 -34.23 -49.13 -102.17
CA ALA A 6 -33.15 -48.15 -102.11
C ALA A 6 -33.18 -47.38 -100.77
N PRO A 7 -32.01 -47.03 -100.19
CA PRO A 7 -31.95 -46.26 -98.96
C PRO A 7 -32.58 -44.87 -99.17
N PRO A 8 -33.30 -44.32 -98.16
CA PRO A 8 -33.92 -43.01 -98.27
C PRO A 8 -32.84 -41.95 -98.46
N ALA A 9 -33.07 -41.01 -99.38
CA ALA A 9 -32.17 -39.89 -99.61
C ALA A 9 -32.03 -39.08 -98.30
N LEU A 10 -30.79 -38.84 -97.85
CA LEU A 10 -30.54 -37.90 -96.75
C LEU A 10 -31.03 -36.52 -97.21
N GLY A 11 -32.01 -35.97 -96.51
CA GLY A 11 -32.45 -34.60 -96.70
C GLY A 11 -31.36 -33.58 -96.35
N GLU A 12 -31.72 -32.30 -96.38
CA GLU A 12 -30.81 -31.20 -96.08
C GLU A 12 -30.23 -31.32 -94.65
N VAL A 13 -28.94 -31.63 -94.54
CA VAL A 13 -28.26 -31.79 -93.24
C VAL A 13 -27.96 -30.41 -92.66
N ARG A 14 -28.65 -30.05 -91.57
CA ARG A 14 -28.39 -28.82 -90.83
C ARG A 14 -27.39 -29.06 -89.70
N ASN A 15 -26.19 -28.50 -89.83
CA ASN A 15 -25.18 -28.51 -88.78
C ASN A 15 -25.56 -27.49 -87.69
N LEU A 16 -26.31 -27.93 -86.68
CA LEU A 16 -26.62 -27.13 -85.50
C LEU A 16 -25.66 -27.49 -84.36
N ALA A 17 -25.17 -26.48 -83.65
CA ALA A 17 -24.36 -26.68 -82.45
C ALA A 17 -25.18 -27.43 -81.37
N PRO A 18 -24.56 -28.36 -80.62
CA PRO A 18 -25.24 -29.07 -79.55
C PRO A 18 -25.63 -28.10 -78.43
N LYS A 19 -26.83 -28.30 -77.86
CA LYS A 19 -27.33 -27.48 -76.75
C LYS A 19 -26.44 -27.63 -75.51
N SER A 20 -26.18 -26.52 -74.83
CA SER A 20 -25.45 -26.53 -73.56
C SER A 20 -26.25 -27.26 -72.46
N ARG A 21 -25.56 -27.64 -71.36
CA ARG A 21 -26.23 -28.26 -70.20
C ARG A 21 -27.29 -27.32 -69.60
N ALA A 22 -26.99 -26.03 -69.54
CA ALA A 22 -27.93 -25.02 -69.04
C ALA A 22 -29.19 -24.92 -69.91
N GLU A 23 -29.03 -24.89 -71.24
CA GLU A 23 -30.17 -24.89 -72.18
C GLU A 23 -31.03 -26.15 -72.05
N ARG A 24 -30.41 -27.32 -71.86
CA ARG A 24 -31.16 -28.57 -71.67
C ARG A 24 -32.00 -28.52 -70.39
N HIS A 25 -31.42 -28.10 -69.26
CA HIS A 25 -32.17 -27.95 -68.01
C HIS A 25 -33.27 -26.88 -68.11
N GLY A 26 -33.00 -25.76 -68.77
CA GLY A 26 -33.99 -24.69 -68.98
C GLY A 26 -35.21 -25.14 -69.79
N THR A 27 -35.08 -26.16 -70.65
CA THR A 27 -36.24 -26.72 -71.38
C THR A 27 -37.08 -27.72 -70.58
N VAL A 28 -36.61 -28.19 -69.42
CA VAL A 28 -37.33 -29.17 -68.59
C VAL A 28 -38.48 -28.50 -67.84
N HIS A 29 -38.26 -27.29 -67.33
CA HIS A 29 -39.24 -26.55 -66.53
C HIS A 29 -39.77 -25.34 -67.29
N LYS A 30 -41.09 -25.17 -67.31
CA LYS A 30 -41.76 -24.07 -68.02
C LYS A 30 -41.28 -22.69 -67.53
N GLU A 31 -41.07 -22.54 -66.24
CA GLU A 31 -40.61 -21.28 -65.64
C GLU A 31 -39.20 -20.91 -66.10
N ASP A 32 -38.28 -21.86 -66.09
CA ASP A 32 -36.89 -21.63 -66.49
C ASP A 32 -36.78 -21.34 -67.98
N LEU A 33 -37.64 -21.99 -68.78
CA LEU A 33 -37.78 -21.74 -70.20
C LEU A 33 -38.23 -20.30 -70.46
N GLU A 34 -39.28 -19.84 -69.76
CA GLU A 34 -39.77 -18.46 -69.90
C GLU A 34 -38.75 -17.43 -69.40
N LYS A 35 -38.03 -17.69 -68.30
CA LYS A 35 -36.93 -16.81 -67.84
C LYS A 35 -35.81 -16.70 -68.89
N MET A 36 -35.42 -17.82 -69.50
CA MET A 36 -34.42 -17.84 -70.57
C MET A 36 -34.91 -17.10 -71.83
N ARG A 37 -36.19 -17.24 -72.19
CA ARG A 37 -36.78 -16.48 -73.31
C ARG A 37 -36.83 -14.99 -73.03
N LEU A 38 -37.20 -14.59 -71.82
CA LEU A 38 -37.25 -13.20 -71.41
C LEU A 38 -35.86 -12.56 -71.39
N SER A 39 -34.83 -13.26 -70.90
CA SER A 39 -33.45 -12.75 -70.90
C SER A 39 -32.89 -12.60 -72.31
N GLN A 40 -33.25 -13.50 -73.24
CA GLN A 40 -32.82 -13.45 -74.64
C GLN A 40 -33.69 -12.56 -75.53
N ARG A 41 -34.77 -11.98 -74.99
CA ARG A 41 -35.69 -11.12 -75.75
C ARG A 41 -34.99 -9.81 -76.12
N ARG A 42 -34.87 -9.54 -77.42
CA ARG A 42 -34.20 -8.34 -77.98
C ARG A 42 -35.18 -7.28 -78.51
N GLU A 43 -36.47 -7.56 -78.49
CA GLU A 43 -37.51 -6.65 -78.97
C GLU A 43 -38.01 -5.75 -77.85
N CYS A 44 -38.25 -4.47 -78.20
CA CYS A 44 -38.51 -3.35 -77.29
C CYS A 44 -37.26 -2.95 -76.49
N PHE A 45 -37.07 -1.65 -76.23
CA PHE A 45 -35.89 -1.05 -75.58
C PHE A 45 -35.65 -1.47 -74.11
N TYR A 46 -36.26 -2.57 -73.64
CA TYR A 46 -36.18 -3.06 -72.28
C TYR A 46 -35.50 -4.43 -72.24
N HIS A 47 -34.34 -4.49 -71.58
CA HIS A 47 -33.67 -5.74 -71.23
C HIS A 47 -34.13 -6.17 -69.83
N TYR A 48 -34.57 -7.43 -69.66
CA TYR A 48 -34.93 -7.96 -68.35
C TYR A 48 -33.67 -8.38 -67.60
N GLU A 49 -33.23 -7.54 -66.67
CA GLU A 49 -32.22 -7.90 -65.69
C GLU A 49 -32.91 -8.62 -64.50
N PRO A 50 -32.54 -9.87 -64.19
CA PRO A 50 -33.06 -10.52 -63.00
C PRO A 50 -32.63 -9.73 -61.77
N ASN A 51 -33.59 -9.36 -60.90
CA ASN A 51 -33.30 -8.79 -59.59
C ASN A 51 -32.59 -9.84 -58.72
N SER A 52 -31.27 -9.92 -58.87
CA SER A 52 -30.38 -10.73 -58.06
C SER A 52 -30.25 -10.08 -56.69
N LEU A 53 -30.66 -10.78 -55.63
CA LEU A 53 -30.36 -10.35 -54.25
C LEU A 53 -28.85 -10.29 -53.98
N THR A 54 -28.07 -11.02 -54.77
CA THR A 54 -26.62 -11.01 -54.67
C THR A 54 -26.02 -9.94 -55.56
N PRO A 55 -25.34 -8.94 -54.99
CA PRO A 55 -24.69 -7.92 -55.80
C PRO A 55 -23.59 -8.54 -56.68
N PRO A 56 -23.32 -7.98 -57.88
CA PRO A 56 -22.33 -8.54 -58.80
C PRO A 56 -20.91 -8.46 -58.23
N PRO A 57 -19.99 -9.36 -58.61
CA PRO A 57 -18.65 -9.48 -58.01
C PRO A 57 -17.82 -8.19 -58.05
N ASP A 58 -18.07 -7.35 -59.05
CA ASP A 58 -17.37 -6.07 -59.25
C ASP A 58 -17.96 -4.91 -58.43
N SER A 59 -19.06 -5.14 -57.71
CA SER A 59 -19.66 -4.12 -56.86
C SER A 59 -19.01 -4.08 -55.47
N LEU A 60 -18.96 -2.89 -54.88
CA LEU A 60 -18.47 -2.68 -53.51
C LEU A 60 -19.29 -3.44 -52.44
N SER A 61 -20.53 -3.79 -52.77
CA SER A 61 -21.43 -4.57 -51.90
C SER A 61 -21.22 -6.08 -52.01
N HIS A 62 -20.37 -6.56 -52.93
CA HIS A 62 -20.12 -7.99 -53.08
C HIS A 62 -19.25 -8.53 -51.96
N ILE A 63 -19.75 -9.60 -51.35
CA ILE A 63 -19.05 -10.39 -50.35
C ILE A 63 -19.13 -11.87 -50.75
N ALA A 64 -17.98 -12.53 -50.68
CA ALA A 64 -17.86 -13.95 -50.95
C ALA A 64 -18.74 -14.75 -49.99
N GLU A 65 -19.30 -15.87 -50.45
CA GLU A 65 -20.23 -16.67 -49.65
C GLU A 65 -19.59 -17.18 -48.33
N SER A 66 -18.29 -17.47 -48.35
CA SER A 66 -17.51 -17.84 -47.16
C SER A 66 -17.44 -16.73 -46.11
N ASP A 67 -17.51 -15.48 -46.54
CA ASP A 67 -17.29 -14.30 -45.71
C ASP A 67 -18.61 -13.66 -45.29
N ARG A 68 -19.74 -14.12 -45.85
CA ARG A 68 -21.09 -13.70 -45.47
C ARG A 68 -21.45 -14.11 -44.05
N PHE A 69 -20.88 -15.21 -43.57
CA PHE A 69 -21.22 -15.80 -42.29
C PHE A 69 -19.98 -16.00 -41.45
N GLU A 70 -20.07 -15.66 -40.17
CA GLU A 70 -19.05 -16.01 -39.20
C GLU A 70 -19.01 -17.54 -39.05
N THR A 71 -17.96 -18.15 -39.58
CA THR A 71 -17.80 -19.61 -39.57
C THR A 71 -17.44 -20.16 -38.18
N ASN A 72 -16.96 -19.31 -37.27
CA ASN A 72 -16.49 -19.71 -35.94
C ASN A 72 -17.25 -19.02 -34.80
N ALA A 73 -18.54 -19.32 -34.69
CA ALA A 73 -19.39 -18.82 -33.59
C ALA A 73 -18.85 -19.18 -32.19
N ALA A 74 -18.18 -20.32 -32.05
CA ALA A 74 -17.57 -20.74 -30.79
C ALA A 74 -16.45 -19.79 -30.32
N ALA A 75 -15.64 -19.27 -31.25
CA ALA A 75 -14.62 -18.28 -30.93
C ALA A 75 -15.24 -16.94 -30.50
N ALA A 76 -16.30 -16.49 -31.17
CA ALA A 76 -17.03 -15.28 -30.81
C ALA A 76 -17.65 -15.38 -29.41
N GLU A 77 -18.30 -16.50 -29.08
CA GLU A 77 -18.87 -16.74 -27.75
C GLU A 77 -17.79 -16.78 -26.66
N LYS A 78 -16.65 -17.46 -26.93
CA LYS A 78 -15.51 -17.51 -26.01
C LYS A 78 -14.94 -16.11 -25.77
N ALA A 79 -14.80 -15.29 -26.80
CA ALA A 79 -14.33 -13.91 -26.66
C ALA A 79 -15.28 -13.08 -25.78
N SER A 80 -16.60 -13.21 -25.98
CA SER A 80 -17.61 -12.55 -25.14
C SER A 80 -17.52 -12.99 -23.68
N ARG A 81 -17.40 -14.31 -23.41
CA ARG A 81 -17.25 -14.84 -22.05
C ARG A 81 -15.96 -14.34 -21.39
N ASN A 82 -14.85 -14.33 -22.12
CA ASN A 82 -13.57 -13.83 -21.63
C ASN A 82 -13.65 -12.33 -21.30
N ALA A 83 -14.31 -11.52 -22.13
CA ALA A 83 -14.49 -10.09 -21.86
C ALA A 83 -15.26 -9.84 -20.54
N VAL A 84 -16.27 -10.66 -20.26
CA VAL A 84 -17.01 -10.59 -18.98
C VAL A 84 -16.12 -10.97 -17.80
N LEU A 85 -15.31 -12.03 -17.92
CA LEU A 85 -14.37 -12.44 -16.88
C LEU A 85 -13.31 -11.38 -16.64
N MET A 86 -12.67 -10.87 -17.69
CA MET A 86 -11.67 -9.81 -17.61
C MET A 86 -12.22 -8.56 -16.92
N ARG A 87 -13.46 -8.15 -17.24
CA ARG A 87 -14.10 -7.02 -16.58
C ARG A 87 -14.29 -7.26 -15.07
N LYS A 88 -14.70 -8.47 -14.69
CA LYS A 88 -14.82 -8.84 -13.26
C LYS A 88 -13.47 -8.83 -12.56
N GLU A 89 -12.43 -9.39 -13.19
CA GLU A 89 -11.06 -9.41 -12.65
C GLU A 89 -10.50 -8.00 -12.47
N GLN A 90 -10.69 -7.11 -13.45
CA GLN A 90 -10.29 -5.71 -13.37
C GLN A 90 -10.94 -4.99 -12.18
N VAL A 91 -12.24 -5.19 -11.97
CA VAL A 91 -12.97 -4.59 -10.83
C VAL A 91 -12.43 -5.11 -9.49
N LEU A 92 -12.21 -6.43 -9.37
CA LEU A 92 -11.67 -7.02 -8.15
C LEU A 92 -10.24 -6.55 -7.87
N HIS A 93 -9.41 -6.46 -8.91
CA HIS A 93 -8.04 -5.97 -8.83
C HIS A 93 -7.99 -4.50 -8.39
N ALA A 94 -8.80 -3.64 -9.01
CA ALA A 94 -8.90 -2.23 -8.63
C ALA A 94 -9.34 -2.07 -7.17
N LYS A 95 -10.32 -2.86 -6.71
CA LYS A 95 -10.75 -2.86 -5.30
C LYS A 95 -9.64 -3.31 -4.35
N ARG A 96 -8.83 -4.29 -4.76
CA ARG A 96 -7.69 -4.77 -3.96
C ARG A 96 -6.63 -3.67 -3.82
N ILE A 97 -6.24 -3.02 -4.92
CA ILE A 97 -5.28 -1.91 -4.91
C ILE A 97 -5.79 -0.75 -4.05
N ALA A 98 -7.05 -0.36 -4.21
CA ALA A 98 -7.61 0.75 -3.43
C ALA A 98 -7.58 0.44 -1.92
N ARG A 99 -7.85 -0.82 -1.54
CA ARG A 99 -7.78 -1.25 -0.15
C ARG A 99 -6.35 -1.27 0.37
N THR A 100 -5.38 -1.77 -0.40
CA THR A 100 -3.97 -1.78 0.04
C THR A 100 -3.45 -0.36 0.22
N HIS A 101 -3.79 0.56 -0.70
CA HIS A 101 -3.39 1.95 -0.60
C HIS A 101 -3.97 2.66 0.63
N ALA A 102 -5.27 2.50 0.89
CA ALA A 102 -5.91 3.07 2.08
C ALA A 102 -5.33 2.51 3.38
N GLU A 103 -4.98 1.23 3.38
CA GLU A 103 -4.34 0.57 4.52
C GLU A 103 -2.92 1.08 4.75
N GLU A 104 -2.12 1.23 3.68
CA GLU A 104 -0.79 1.84 3.71
C GLU A 104 -0.84 3.28 4.24
N GLU A 105 -1.77 4.10 3.75
CA GLU A 105 -1.97 5.46 4.26
C GLU A 105 -2.30 5.48 5.75
N ARG A 106 -3.19 4.59 6.20
CA ARG A 106 -3.52 4.44 7.61
C ARG A 106 -2.30 4.08 8.45
N TRP A 107 -1.51 3.10 8.01
CA TRP A 107 -0.29 2.70 8.71
C TRP A 107 0.74 3.82 8.77
N ARG A 108 0.89 4.61 7.70
CA ARG A 108 1.80 5.77 7.69
C ARG A 108 1.40 6.83 8.72
N VAL A 109 0.11 7.06 8.93
CA VAL A 109 -0.37 7.97 9.98
C VAL A 109 -0.02 7.41 11.36
N VAL A 110 -0.30 6.13 11.60
CA VAL A 110 0.00 5.46 12.88
C VAL A 110 1.51 5.47 13.18
N GLU A 111 2.34 5.21 12.17
CA GLU A 111 3.79 5.22 12.29
C GLU A 111 4.31 6.63 12.61
N ALA A 112 3.81 7.65 11.92
CA ALA A 112 4.17 9.04 12.20
C ALA A 112 3.76 9.50 13.61
N GLU A 113 2.57 9.10 14.08
CA GLU A 113 2.12 9.37 15.45
C GLU A 113 3.02 8.68 16.48
N HIS A 114 3.40 7.42 16.21
CA HIS A 114 4.29 6.66 17.07
C HIS A 114 5.69 7.27 17.14
N GLU A 115 6.27 7.64 16.00
CA GLU A 115 7.57 8.33 15.93
C GLU A 115 7.54 9.67 16.68
N ALA A 116 6.47 10.44 16.54
CA ALA A 116 6.30 11.71 17.25
C ALA A 116 6.20 11.49 18.78
N GLU A 117 5.50 10.45 19.22
CA GLU A 117 5.41 10.11 20.64
C GLU A 117 6.76 9.64 21.20
N LEU A 118 7.48 8.79 20.47
CA LEU A 118 8.83 8.35 20.85
C LEU A 118 9.78 9.55 20.95
N ALA A 119 9.77 10.45 19.96
CA ALA A 119 10.59 11.66 20.00
C ALA A 119 10.25 12.56 21.20
N ARG A 120 8.95 12.69 21.55
CA ARG A 120 8.50 13.40 22.75
C ARG A 120 9.05 12.74 24.02
N HIS A 121 8.98 11.41 24.11
CA HIS A 121 9.49 10.67 25.26
C HIS A 121 11.01 10.78 25.41
N GLU A 122 11.75 10.71 24.30
CA GLU A 122 13.20 10.89 24.29
C GLU A 122 13.61 12.30 24.71
N ALA A 123 12.91 13.32 24.21
CA ALA A 123 13.12 14.70 24.64
C ALA A 123 12.85 14.86 26.15
N MET A 124 11.73 14.31 26.63
CA MET A 124 11.34 14.34 28.03
C MET A 124 12.35 13.62 28.95
N ALA A 125 12.91 12.50 28.49
CA ALA A 125 13.96 11.75 29.18
C ALA A 125 15.28 12.53 29.22
N ARG A 126 15.70 13.11 28.09
CA ARG A 126 16.95 13.89 27.98
C ARG A 126 16.93 15.15 28.84
N GLU A 127 15.81 15.86 28.85
CA GLU A 127 15.63 17.07 29.66
C GLU A 127 15.30 16.76 31.13
N GLY A 128 15.03 15.49 31.47
CA GLY A 128 14.61 15.08 32.81
C GLY A 128 13.29 15.71 33.25
N THR A 129 12.43 16.14 32.30
CA THR A 129 11.19 16.85 32.61
C THR A 129 10.08 15.93 33.12
N PHE A 130 10.18 14.62 32.87
CA PHE A 130 9.22 13.60 33.33
C PHE A 130 9.01 13.64 34.85
N CYS A 131 10.05 13.95 35.61
CA CYS A 131 10.05 13.89 37.07
C CYS A 131 10.06 15.28 37.73
N LYS A 132 9.68 16.36 37.01
CA LYS A 132 9.67 17.72 37.60
C LYS A 132 8.75 17.81 38.83
N SER A 133 7.65 17.07 38.87
CA SER A 133 6.76 17.00 40.04
C SER A 133 7.35 16.22 41.22
N ASN A 134 8.31 15.35 40.98
CA ASN A 134 8.93 14.47 41.99
C ASN A 134 10.26 15.05 42.53
N LYS A 135 10.58 16.31 42.19
CA LYS A 135 11.72 16.98 42.80
C LYS A 135 11.37 17.35 44.25
N THR A 136 12.21 16.89 45.18
CA THR A 136 12.12 17.25 46.58
C THR A 136 12.36 18.76 46.76
N SER A 137 11.76 19.35 47.80
CA SER A 137 11.97 20.77 48.14
C SER A 137 13.38 21.10 48.58
N MET A 138 14.19 20.08 48.85
CA MET A 138 15.58 20.18 49.30
C MET A 138 16.51 19.49 48.30
N PRO A 139 17.71 20.02 48.06
CA PRO A 139 18.66 19.49 47.05
C PRO A 139 19.39 18.21 47.51
N TYR A 140 18.62 17.18 47.92
CA TYR A 140 19.09 15.83 48.20
C TYR A 140 18.11 14.79 47.65
N ASP A 141 18.61 13.60 47.33
CA ASP A 141 17.80 12.48 46.88
C ASP A 141 17.28 11.67 48.09
N PRO A 142 15.96 11.54 48.29
CA PRO A 142 15.41 10.82 49.43
C PRO A 142 15.62 9.30 49.37
N ILE A 143 15.96 8.74 48.21
CA ILE A 143 16.17 7.29 48.04
C ILE A 143 17.63 6.95 48.35
N THR A 144 18.58 7.61 47.69
CA THR A 144 20.01 7.37 47.91
C THR A 144 20.57 8.11 49.13
N LEU A 145 19.82 9.08 49.66
CA LEU A 145 20.25 10.01 50.72
C LEU A 145 21.48 10.84 50.35
N GLN A 146 21.83 10.88 49.07
CA GLN A 146 22.96 11.65 48.56
C GLN A 146 22.56 13.10 48.31
N TYR A 147 23.49 14.01 48.57
CA TYR A 147 23.35 15.41 48.19
C TYR A 147 23.42 15.55 46.67
N GLY A 148 22.67 16.50 46.10
CA GLY A 148 22.78 16.81 44.68
C GLY A 148 24.17 17.33 44.31
N GLU A 149 24.65 16.98 43.13
CA GLU A 149 25.98 17.40 42.64
C GLU A 149 26.08 18.91 42.34
N GLY A 150 24.93 19.59 42.24
CA GLY A 150 24.84 21.03 41.99
C GLY A 150 25.24 21.91 43.18
N LYS A 151 25.30 23.22 42.93
CA LYS A 151 25.63 24.25 43.94
C LYS A 151 24.72 24.17 45.17
N ASP A 152 23.42 24.01 44.96
CA ASP A 152 22.46 23.96 46.06
C ASP A 152 22.69 22.74 46.97
N GLY A 153 23.06 21.59 46.39
CA GLY A 153 23.39 20.38 47.16
C GLY A 153 24.68 20.53 47.94
N GLN A 154 25.70 21.19 47.37
CA GLN A 154 26.94 21.51 48.08
C GLN A 154 26.71 22.51 49.23
N CYS A 155 25.82 23.49 49.06
CA CYS A 155 25.39 24.39 50.12
C CYS A 155 24.72 23.64 51.28
N LEU A 156 23.77 22.76 50.95
CA LEU A 156 23.06 21.95 51.95
C LEU A 156 24.02 21.03 52.71
N ARG A 157 24.93 20.37 51.99
CA ARG A 157 25.98 19.54 52.59
C ARG A 157 26.80 20.33 53.60
N TYR A 158 27.28 21.52 53.20
CA TYR A 158 28.06 22.38 54.08
C TYR A 158 27.26 22.83 55.32
N SER A 159 25.98 23.20 55.17
CA SER A 159 25.15 23.63 56.30
C SER A 159 24.94 22.50 57.31
N ASP A 160 24.68 21.28 56.83
CA ASP A 160 24.49 20.10 57.67
C ASP A 160 25.77 19.70 58.39
N GLU A 161 26.89 19.63 57.67
CA GLU A 161 28.20 19.34 58.25
C GLU A 161 28.59 20.40 59.28
N SER A 162 28.30 21.67 59.01
CA SER A 162 28.55 22.77 59.96
C SER A 162 27.68 22.67 61.21
N LEU A 163 26.45 22.17 61.09
CA LEU A 163 25.59 21.89 62.22
C LEU A 163 26.15 20.71 63.05
N ARG A 164 26.55 19.62 62.39
CA ARG A 164 27.16 18.45 63.04
C ARG A 164 28.44 18.82 63.79
N TYR A 165 29.33 19.59 63.16
CA TYR A 165 30.54 20.10 63.77
C TYR A 165 30.24 20.94 65.03
N ARG A 166 29.31 21.90 64.95
CA ARG A 166 28.92 22.74 66.09
C ARG A 166 28.30 21.93 67.23
N ALA A 167 27.47 20.95 66.91
CA ALA A 167 26.86 20.06 67.90
C ALA A 167 27.93 19.21 68.61
N ALA A 168 28.88 18.63 67.87
CA ALA A 168 29.97 17.84 68.42
C ALA A 168 30.92 18.68 69.29
N MET A 169 31.27 19.90 68.85
CA MET A 169 32.05 20.86 69.65
C MET A 169 31.33 21.21 70.96
N ARG A 170 30.01 21.44 70.90
CA ARG A 170 29.21 21.70 72.10
C ARG A 170 29.21 20.49 73.04
N ALA A 171 29.04 19.28 72.51
CA ALA A 171 29.06 18.05 73.29
C ALA A 171 30.44 17.80 73.94
N ALA A 172 31.54 18.04 73.22
CA ALA A 172 32.89 17.94 73.76
C ALA A 172 33.13 18.97 74.87
N ASN A 173 32.74 20.23 74.66
CA ASN A 173 32.85 21.28 75.68
C ASN A 173 32.00 20.96 76.91
N LEU A 174 30.79 20.43 76.72
CA LEU A 174 29.91 20.04 77.83
C LEU A 174 30.53 18.86 78.61
N GLN A 175 31.03 17.84 77.90
CA GLN A 175 31.70 16.70 78.52
C GLN A 175 32.89 17.14 79.37
N GLN A 176 33.75 18.04 78.86
CA GLN A 176 34.90 18.56 79.60
C GLN A 176 34.49 19.32 80.87
N ARG A 177 33.39 20.08 80.82
CA ARG A 177 32.92 20.88 81.96
C ARG A 177 32.16 20.05 83.00
N THR A 178 31.39 19.06 82.56
CA THR A 178 30.56 18.21 83.43
C THR A 178 31.35 17.06 84.04
N ASN A 179 32.32 16.50 83.31
CA ASN A 179 33.16 15.39 83.78
C ASN A 179 34.64 15.76 83.72
N VAL A 180 35.06 16.64 84.63
CA VAL A 180 36.47 17.09 84.75
C VAL A 180 37.40 15.93 85.11
N ALA A 181 36.91 14.97 85.89
CA ALA A 181 37.71 13.86 86.38
C ALA A 181 37.90 12.73 85.36
N GLY A 182 37.10 12.73 84.27
CA GLY A 182 37.29 11.85 83.12
C GLY A 182 36.80 10.40 83.29
N PHE A 183 36.17 10.05 84.41
CA PHE A 183 35.66 8.70 84.69
C PHE A 183 34.13 8.69 84.87
N ASN A 184 33.50 7.54 84.64
CA ASN A 184 32.08 7.34 84.89
C ASN A 184 31.86 7.11 86.39
N PRO A 185 31.06 7.92 87.10
CA PRO A 185 30.88 7.80 88.54
C PRO A 185 30.17 6.51 88.98
N ILE A 186 29.51 5.77 88.08
CA ILE A 186 28.77 4.54 88.41
C ILE A 186 29.66 3.30 88.23
N THR A 187 30.41 3.23 87.12
CA THR A 187 31.23 2.05 86.79
C THR A 187 32.71 2.23 87.08
N GLY A 188 33.18 3.46 87.29
CA GLY A 188 34.59 3.80 87.53
C GLY A 188 35.47 3.77 86.28
N GLU A 189 34.93 3.40 85.12
CA GLU A 189 35.66 3.31 83.86
C GLU A 189 35.96 4.69 83.26
N GLU A 190 37.02 4.81 82.45
CA GLU A 190 37.31 6.03 81.70
C GLU A 190 36.18 6.36 80.72
N THR A 191 35.71 7.60 80.74
CA THR A 191 34.69 8.04 79.78
C THR A 191 35.31 8.32 78.42
N ALA A 192 34.79 7.67 77.38
CA ALA A 192 35.20 7.92 76.00
C ALA A 192 34.94 9.38 75.61
N ARG A 193 35.93 10.03 75.00
CA ARG A 193 35.79 11.41 74.52
C ARG A 193 34.83 11.47 73.35
N VAL A 194 34.00 12.50 73.32
CA VAL A 194 33.13 12.76 72.15
C VAL A 194 34.01 13.00 70.92
N PRO A 195 33.83 12.22 69.84
CA PRO A 195 34.55 12.45 68.59
C PRO A 195 34.03 13.73 67.94
N VAL A 196 34.92 14.69 67.75
CA VAL A 196 34.61 15.94 67.01
C VAL A 196 35.05 15.74 65.57
N PRO A 197 34.15 15.85 64.59
CA PRO A 197 34.51 15.76 63.18
C PRO A 197 35.35 16.97 62.77
N GLU A 198 36.04 16.87 61.64
CA GLU A 198 36.80 17.99 61.08
C GLU A 198 35.88 19.18 60.77
N LYS A 199 36.44 20.39 60.84
CA LYS A 199 35.69 21.61 60.51
C LYS A 199 35.39 21.57 59.00
N PRO A 200 34.11 21.66 58.60
CA PRO A 200 33.76 21.61 57.19
C PRO A 200 34.31 22.82 56.44
N VAL A 201 34.75 22.59 55.21
CA VAL A 201 35.30 23.62 54.32
C VAL A 201 34.15 24.24 53.54
N LEU A 202 34.15 25.57 53.46
CA LEU A 202 33.18 26.32 52.69
C LEU A 202 33.32 25.97 51.20
N PRO A 203 32.24 25.78 50.42
CA PRO A 203 32.34 25.49 48.99
C PRO A 203 33.03 26.64 48.23
N GLU A 204 33.86 26.34 47.23
CA GLU A 204 34.70 27.32 46.50
C GLU A 204 33.92 28.55 46.01
N TYR A 205 32.70 28.35 45.48
CA TYR A 205 31.87 29.42 44.94
C TYR A 205 31.27 30.35 46.03
N LEU A 206 31.32 29.97 47.30
CA LEU A 206 30.89 30.80 48.43
C LEU A 206 32.06 31.43 49.20
N GLN A 207 33.29 30.92 49.04
CA GLN A 207 34.49 31.43 49.70
C GLN A 207 34.81 32.89 49.35
N GLY A 208 34.41 33.36 48.15
CA GLY A 208 34.64 34.75 47.70
C GLY A 208 33.54 35.75 48.03
N ILE A 209 32.38 35.30 48.51
CA ILE A 209 31.20 36.16 48.76
C ILE A 209 31.14 36.60 50.22
N ILE A 210 31.60 35.74 51.13
CA ILE A 210 31.69 36.05 52.55
C ILE A 210 33.14 36.46 52.80
N PRO A 211 33.45 37.75 53.01
CA PRO A 211 34.79 38.14 53.39
C PRO A 211 35.14 37.38 54.66
N GLY A 212 36.23 36.60 54.58
CA GLY A 212 36.74 35.85 55.72
C GLY A 212 36.99 36.79 56.89
N HIS A 213 36.74 36.27 58.09
CA HIS A 213 37.28 36.68 59.39
C HIS A 213 37.93 38.07 59.47
#